data_AF-A0A6V6Z7V8-F1
#
_entry.id   AF-A0A6V6Z7V8-F1
#
_cell.length_a   1.000
_cell.length_b   1.000
_cell.length_c   1.000
_cell.angle_alpha   90.00
_cell.angle_beta   90.00
_cell.angle_gamma   90.00
#
_symmetry.space_group_name_H-M   'P 1'
#
loop_
_entity.id
_entity.type
_entity.pdbx_description
1 polymer ?
#
loop_
_entity_poly.entity_id
_entity_poly.type
_entity_poly.pdbx_seq_one_letter_code
_entity_poly.pdbx_strand_id
1 'polypeptide(L)'
;MLATINQNFMKNILLSLIIILVFSCETKRKQESQNVSQANPKKIIGKKFFEYDEIDHYFNNYDEDKLSELYDNQSKTEIDSFKMGVILDRIPKDSLDLKFVDKLNEIGYVKTKIPKSKFKGIDSIFIEKSVENPTATGCIYVYRDILIFKKNDVVVGTAKICFGCGASQITGTSAITDNFGQKGDYSILESLLKRK
;
A
#
# COMPACT_ATOMS: atom_id res chain seq x y z
N MET A 1 48.57 21.96 59.98
CA MET A 1 49.04 20.58 59.92
C MET A 1 48.86 20.12 58.47
N LEU A 2 49.91 20.33 57.69
CA LEU A 2 50.07 20.00 56.27
C LEU A 2 50.80 18.64 56.17
N ALA A 3 50.77 18.04 54.98
CA ALA A 3 51.33 16.74 54.56
C ALA A 3 50.34 15.57 54.79
N THR A 4 50.03 14.68 53.84
CA THR A 4 50.76 14.23 52.64
C THR A 4 49.76 13.52 51.73
N ILE A 5 49.50 14.01 50.51
CA ILE A 5 48.79 13.24 49.48
C ILE A 5 49.83 12.71 48.51
N ASN A 6 49.84 11.38 48.42
CA ASN A 6 50.82 10.53 47.79
C ASN A 6 50.88 10.78 46.27
N GLN A 7 52.02 11.32 45.81
CA GLN A 7 52.46 11.28 44.42
C GLN A 7 52.66 9.82 44.01
N ASN A 8 51.73 9.20 43.27
CA ASN A 8 52.01 8.05 42.39
C ASN A 8 50.80 7.62 41.54
N PHE A 9 49.98 8.56 41.06
CA PHE A 9 48.85 8.26 40.17
C PHE A 9 49.02 8.79 38.73
N MET A 10 50.26 9.02 38.29
CA MET A 10 50.55 9.41 36.89
C MET A 10 51.84 8.77 36.38
N LYS A 11 52.03 7.48 36.68
CA LYS A 11 53.21 6.74 36.21
C LYS A 11 52.88 5.27 35.94
N ASN A 12 51.76 5.01 35.27
CA ASN A 12 51.44 3.68 34.71
C ASN A 12 50.56 3.75 33.45
N ILE A 13 50.38 4.92 32.84
CA ILE A 13 49.63 5.12 31.58
C ILE A 13 50.63 5.33 30.43
N LEU A 14 51.71 4.54 30.39
CA LEU A 14 52.69 4.64 29.30
C LEU A 14 53.43 3.33 29.01
N LEU A 15 52.80 2.17 29.24
CA LEU A 15 53.46 0.87 29.00
C LEU A 15 52.50 -0.27 28.63
N SER A 16 51.43 0.03 27.91
CA SER A 16 50.59 -1.00 27.25
C SER A 16 50.30 -0.63 25.79
N LEU A 17 51.32 -0.09 25.11
CA LEU A 17 51.43 -0.14 23.67
C LEU A 17 52.16 -1.43 23.30
N ILE A 18 51.64 -2.10 22.26
CA ILE A 18 52.17 -3.27 21.54
C ILE A 18 51.49 -4.59 21.95
N ILE A 19 51.11 -5.34 20.91
CA ILE A 19 50.55 -6.70 20.87
C ILE A 19 49.01 -6.81 20.95
N ILE A 20 48.30 -6.36 19.90
CA ILE A 20 47.37 -7.25 19.19
C ILE A 20 47.64 -7.10 17.69
N LEU A 21 48.46 -8.02 17.21
CA LEU A 21 48.75 -8.28 15.81
C LEU A 21 47.48 -8.82 15.11
N VAL A 22 47.18 -8.21 13.97
CA VAL A 22 46.53 -8.78 12.77
C VAL A 22 45.47 -9.87 12.99
N PHE A 23 44.21 -9.43 13.10
CA PHE A 23 43.11 -10.08 12.37
C PHE A 23 42.66 -9.14 11.26
N SER A 24 43.51 -9.01 10.23
CA SER A 24 43.06 -8.55 8.92
C SER A 24 42.22 -9.68 8.33
N CYS A 25 40.92 -9.67 8.66
CA CYS A 25 39.97 -10.52 7.97
C CYS A 25 39.86 -9.95 6.56
N GLU A 26 40.53 -10.58 5.58
CA GLU A 26 40.13 -10.44 4.18
C GLU A 26 38.68 -10.89 4.09
N THR A 27 37.75 -9.94 4.20
CA THR A 27 36.39 -10.17 3.77
C THR A 27 36.48 -10.24 2.25
N LYS A 28 36.75 -11.44 1.74
CA LYS A 28 36.48 -11.76 0.34
C LYS A 28 35.04 -11.33 0.12
N ARG A 29 34.88 -10.28 -0.68
CA ARG A 29 33.60 -9.88 -1.25
C ARG A 29 33.19 -11.05 -2.15
N LYS A 30 32.61 -12.09 -1.56
CA LYS A 30 31.70 -12.96 -2.29
C LYS A 30 30.63 -11.99 -2.73
N GLN A 31 30.59 -11.72 -4.03
CA GLN A 31 29.33 -11.43 -4.67
C GLN A 31 28.43 -12.60 -4.27
N GLU A 32 27.66 -12.42 -3.20
CA GLU A 32 26.31 -12.93 -3.20
C GLU A 32 25.69 -12.28 -4.44
N SER A 33 25.75 -13.04 -5.53
CA SER A 33 24.66 -13.07 -6.48
C SER A 33 23.41 -12.99 -5.62
N GLN A 34 22.76 -11.82 -5.63
CA GLN A 34 21.36 -11.78 -5.26
C GLN A 34 20.73 -12.78 -6.23
N ASN A 35 20.55 -14.01 -5.73
CA ASN A 35 19.42 -14.80 -6.12
C ASN A 35 18.26 -13.86 -5.84
N VAL A 36 17.87 -13.11 -6.87
CA VAL A 36 16.50 -12.75 -7.09
C VAL A 36 15.79 -14.06 -6.87
N SER A 37 15.24 -14.25 -5.67
CA SER A 37 14.29 -15.31 -5.43
C SER A 37 13.33 -15.16 -6.59
N GLN A 38 13.37 -16.11 -7.53
CA GLN A 38 12.47 -16.12 -8.67
C GLN A 38 11.09 -15.99 -8.05
N ALA A 39 10.53 -14.79 -8.13
CA ALA A 39 9.21 -14.55 -7.61
C ALA A 39 8.33 -15.42 -8.48
N ASN A 40 7.84 -16.53 -7.91
CA ASN A 40 7.03 -17.48 -8.66
C ASN A 40 5.97 -16.70 -9.44
N PRO A 41 5.90 -16.90 -10.76
CA PRO A 41 5.14 -16.01 -11.63
C PRO A 41 3.66 -16.05 -11.29
N LYS A 42 3.00 -14.89 -11.30
CA LYS A 42 1.53 -14.85 -11.29
C LYS A 42 1.02 -15.52 -12.57
N LYS A 43 0.07 -16.45 -12.44
CA LYS A 43 -0.55 -17.14 -13.58
C LYS A 43 -1.99 -16.66 -13.72
N ILE A 44 -2.39 -16.25 -14.93
CA ILE A 44 -3.79 -15.95 -15.25
C ILE A 44 -4.56 -17.27 -15.26
N ILE A 45 -5.65 -17.34 -14.50
CA ILE A 45 -6.42 -18.58 -14.32
C ILE A 45 -7.89 -18.46 -14.71
N GLY A 46 -8.38 -17.25 -14.99
CA GLY A 46 -9.78 -17.10 -15.32
C GLY A 46 -10.16 -15.73 -15.82
N LYS A 47 -11.36 -15.28 -15.44
CA LYS A 47 -12.06 -14.17 -16.09
C LYS A 47 -11.61 -12.80 -15.58
N LYS A 48 -11.90 -11.78 -16.38
CA LYS A 48 -11.77 -10.38 -15.96
C LYS A 48 -12.74 -10.08 -14.82
N PHE A 49 -12.39 -9.13 -13.97
CA PHE A 49 -13.26 -8.74 -12.86
C PHE A 49 -14.52 -8.04 -13.37
N PHE A 50 -14.37 -7.19 -14.41
CA PHE A 50 -15.46 -6.36 -14.92
C PHE A 50 -15.46 -6.29 -16.44
N GLU A 51 -16.64 -6.15 -17.02
CA GLU A 51 -16.83 -5.73 -18.42
C GLU A 51 -17.22 -4.25 -18.41
N TYR A 52 -16.35 -3.37 -18.93
CA TYR A 52 -16.48 -1.93 -18.78
C TYR A 52 -15.99 -1.17 -20.02
N ASP A 53 -16.38 0.10 -20.15
CA ASP A 53 -15.91 1.03 -21.17
C ASP A 53 -15.55 2.43 -20.63
N GLU A 54 -15.79 2.67 -19.33
CA GLU A 54 -15.36 3.85 -18.59
C GLU A 54 -14.82 3.46 -17.21
N ILE A 55 -13.81 4.22 -16.74
CA ILE A 55 -13.34 4.17 -15.35
C ILE A 55 -13.25 5.60 -14.84
N ASP A 56 -13.99 5.89 -13.77
CA ASP A 56 -13.77 7.07 -12.95
C ASP A 56 -12.80 6.71 -11.82
N HIS A 57 -11.82 7.58 -11.59
CA HIS A 57 -10.86 7.47 -10.48
C HIS A 57 -11.10 8.62 -9.51
N TYR A 58 -11.42 8.27 -8.28
CA TYR A 58 -11.53 9.20 -7.17
C TYR A 58 -10.28 9.07 -6.31
N PHE A 59 -9.59 10.18 -6.09
CA PHE A 59 -8.40 10.25 -5.26
C PHE A 59 -8.61 11.22 -4.11
N ASN A 60 -8.20 10.83 -2.89
CA ASN A 60 -8.00 11.76 -1.79
C ASN A 60 -6.55 11.69 -1.31
N ASN A 61 -6.01 12.80 -0.83
CA ASN A 61 -4.70 12.84 -0.20
C ASN A 61 -4.85 12.76 1.33
N TYR A 62 -5.59 11.78 1.83
CA TYR A 62 -5.85 11.68 3.28
C TYR A 62 -4.54 11.49 4.05
N ASP A 63 -4.36 12.33 5.07
CA ASP A 63 -3.20 12.33 5.94
C ASP A 63 -3.35 11.27 7.04
N GLU A 64 -2.41 10.34 7.10
CA GLU A 64 -2.41 9.25 8.09
C GLU A 64 -2.24 9.78 9.51
N ASP A 65 -1.65 10.95 9.71
CA ASP A 65 -1.53 11.57 11.04
C ASP A 65 -2.91 12.00 11.60
N LYS A 66 -3.93 12.05 10.74
CA LYS A 66 -5.33 12.36 11.11
C LYS A 66 -6.19 11.12 11.32
N LEU A 67 -5.59 9.94 11.46
CA LEU A 67 -6.36 8.72 11.74
C LEU A 67 -7.09 8.79 13.08
N SER A 68 -6.47 9.34 14.13
CA SER A 68 -7.10 9.52 15.45
C SER A 68 -8.35 10.38 15.36
N GLU A 69 -8.26 11.51 14.67
CA GLU A 69 -9.40 12.40 14.43
C GLU A 69 -10.56 11.69 13.72
N LEU A 70 -10.26 10.83 12.75
CA LEU A 70 -11.28 10.06 12.03
C LEU A 70 -12.03 9.10 12.95
N TYR A 71 -11.32 8.40 13.84
CA TYR A 71 -11.92 7.53 14.85
C TYR A 71 -12.73 8.32 15.88
N ASP A 72 -12.21 9.46 16.36
CA ASP A 72 -12.88 10.31 17.35
C ASP A 72 -14.18 10.91 16.79
N ASN A 73 -14.24 11.13 15.47
CA ASN A 73 -15.38 11.76 14.80
C ASN A 73 -16.37 10.74 14.21
N GLN A 74 -16.04 9.44 14.14
CA GLN A 74 -16.74 8.44 13.32
C GLN A 74 -18.26 8.31 13.53
N SER A 75 -18.81 8.82 14.63
CA SER A 75 -20.24 8.78 14.96
C SER A 75 -20.85 10.15 15.26
N LYS A 76 -20.11 11.25 15.04
CA LYS A 76 -20.60 12.62 15.33
C LYS A 76 -21.69 13.06 14.37
N THR A 77 -21.56 12.72 13.09
CA THR A 77 -22.54 13.05 12.04
C THR A 77 -22.63 11.91 11.03
N GLU A 78 -23.70 11.90 10.20
CA GLU A 78 -23.82 10.93 9.09
C GLU A 78 -22.64 11.03 8.12
N ILE A 79 -22.16 12.25 7.84
CA ILE A 79 -21.03 12.46 6.91
C ILE A 79 -19.71 11.98 7.51
N ASP A 80 -19.52 12.08 8.83
CA ASP A 80 -18.33 11.53 9.51
C ASP A 80 -18.32 10.00 9.50
N SER A 81 -19.47 9.37 9.80
CA SER A 81 -19.62 7.91 9.69
C SER A 81 -19.40 7.43 8.26
N PHE A 82 -19.93 8.17 7.28
CA PHE A 82 -19.69 7.87 5.88
C PHE A 82 -18.21 7.99 5.54
N LYS A 83 -17.55 9.11 5.88
CA LYS A 83 -16.12 9.35 5.64
C LYS A 83 -15.25 8.25 6.21
N MET A 84 -15.44 7.90 7.48
CA MET A 84 -14.75 6.79 8.14
C MET A 84 -15.00 5.47 7.40
N GLY A 85 -16.27 5.21 7.09
CA GLY A 85 -16.70 4.01 6.38
C GLY A 85 -16.08 3.84 4.99
N VAL A 86 -15.86 4.94 4.28
CA VAL A 86 -15.21 4.96 2.96
C VAL A 86 -13.70 4.74 3.09
N ILE A 87 -13.04 5.51 3.97
CA ILE A 87 -11.58 5.61 4.03
C ILE A 87 -10.96 4.40 4.72
N LEU A 88 -11.55 3.88 5.80
CA LEU A 88 -10.96 2.79 6.60
C LEU A 88 -11.79 1.52 6.66
N ASP A 89 -13.08 1.55 6.33
CA ASP A 89 -13.97 0.39 6.49
C ASP A 89 -14.58 -0.05 5.15
N ARG A 90 -15.73 -0.71 5.18
CA ARG A 90 -16.31 -1.46 4.06
C ARG A 90 -17.40 -0.73 3.28
N ILE A 91 -17.49 0.60 3.33
CA ILE A 91 -18.44 1.36 2.48
C ILE A 91 -17.82 1.60 1.09
N PRO A 92 -18.51 1.28 -0.02
CA PRO A 92 -19.82 0.67 -0.07
C PRO A 92 -19.72 -0.85 0.10
N LYS A 93 -20.71 -1.47 0.73
CA LYS A 93 -20.77 -2.94 0.86
C LYS A 93 -21.13 -3.63 -0.46
N ASP A 94 -21.80 -2.90 -1.35
CA ASP A 94 -22.26 -3.34 -2.66
C ASP A 94 -21.94 -2.28 -3.71
N SER A 95 -21.49 -2.71 -4.91
CA SER A 95 -21.27 -1.82 -6.06
C SER A 95 -22.52 -1.11 -6.57
N LEU A 96 -23.72 -1.64 -6.28
CA LEU A 96 -24.99 -1.04 -6.67
C LEU A 96 -25.40 0.13 -5.77
N ASP A 97 -24.68 0.39 -4.68
CA ASP A 97 -24.89 1.57 -3.85
C ASP A 97 -24.32 2.82 -4.54
N LEU A 98 -25.08 3.34 -5.51
CA LEU A 98 -24.69 4.53 -6.26
C LEU A 98 -24.64 5.79 -5.40
N LYS A 99 -25.39 5.83 -4.28
CA LYS A 99 -25.43 6.99 -3.37
C LYS A 99 -24.07 7.27 -2.74
N PHE A 100 -23.26 6.23 -2.55
CA PHE A 100 -21.88 6.38 -2.10
C PHE A 100 -21.06 7.23 -3.07
N VAL A 101 -21.20 7.00 -4.39
CA VAL A 101 -20.41 7.70 -5.41
C VAL A 101 -20.71 9.20 -5.39
N ASP A 102 -21.98 9.57 -5.22
CA ASP A 102 -22.42 10.97 -5.21
C ASP A 102 -21.82 11.77 -4.03
N LYS A 103 -21.60 11.12 -2.90
CA LYS A 103 -21.06 11.73 -1.67
C LYS A 103 -19.53 11.75 -1.58
N LEU A 104 -18.81 11.15 -2.53
CA LEU A 104 -17.34 11.07 -2.47
C LEU A 104 -16.67 12.44 -2.44
N ASN A 105 -17.20 13.40 -3.21
CA ASN A 105 -16.66 14.77 -3.24
C ASN A 105 -16.84 15.49 -1.89
N GLU A 106 -17.93 15.21 -1.17
CA GLU A 106 -18.23 15.85 0.13
C GLU A 106 -17.19 15.48 1.20
N ILE A 107 -16.56 14.31 1.08
CA ILE A 107 -15.52 13.83 2.00
C ILE A 107 -14.10 13.99 1.46
N GLY A 108 -13.92 14.80 0.41
CA GLY A 108 -12.62 15.24 -0.07
C GLY A 108 -11.97 14.36 -1.14
N TYR A 109 -12.70 13.45 -1.78
CA TYR A 109 -12.22 12.82 -2.99
C TYR A 109 -12.39 13.75 -4.19
N VAL A 110 -11.45 13.67 -5.13
CA VAL A 110 -11.50 14.38 -6.40
C VAL A 110 -11.59 13.35 -7.52
N LYS A 111 -12.62 13.52 -8.35
CA LYS A 111 -12.87 12.69 -9.52
C LYS A 111 -11.97 13.08 -10.70
N THR A 112 -11.40 12.08 -11.35
CA THR A 112 -10.79 12.18 -12.68
C THR A 112 -11.23 11.02 -13.56
N LYS A 113 -11.16 11.17 -14.88
CA LYS A 113 -11.41 10.07 -15.83
C LYS A 113 -10.10 9.39 -16.20
N ILE A 114 -10.08 8.06 -16.17
CA ILE A 114 -8.94 7.29 -16.68
C ILE A 114 -9.05 7.18 -18.21
N PRO A 115 -8.00 7.56 -18.97
CA PRO A 115 -8.03 7.46 -20.43
C PRO A 115 -8.02 6.00 -20.89
N LYS A 116 -8.78 5.70 -21.95
CA LYS A 116 -8.89 4.35 -22.55
C LYS A 116 -7.55 3.72 -22.92
N SER A 117 -6.53 4.55 -23.23
CA SER A 117 -5.16 4.07 -23.51
C SER A 117 -4.52 3.29 -22.35
N LYS A 118 -5.01 3.46 -21.12
CA LYS A 118 -4.54 2.72 -19.93
C LYS A 118 -5.31 1.42 -19.67
N PHE A 119 -6.44 1.19 -20.34
CA PHE A 119 -7.34 0.06 -20.02
C PHE A 119 -6.66 -1.28 -20.22
N LYS A 120 -5.83 -1.45 -21.26
CA LYS A 120 -5.06 -2.69 -21.45
C LYS A 120 -4.17 -3.02 -20.25
N GLY A 121 -3.55 -2.00 -19.65
CA GLY A 121 -2.74 -2.17 -18.44
C GLY A 121 -3.59 -2.55 -17.24
N ILE A 122 -4.72 -1.88 -17.05
CA ILE A 122 -5.67 -2.15 -15.96
C ILE A 122 -6.30 -3.55 -16.11
N ASP A 123 -6.71 -3.96 -17.30
CA ASP A 123 -7.23 -5.30 -17.61
C ASP A 123 -6.24 -6.40 -17.24
N SER A 124 -4.94 -6.15 -17.44
CA SER A 124 -3.91 -7.11 -17.06
C SER A 124 -3.79 -7.30 -15.54
N ILE A 125 -4.34 -6.37 -14.76
CA ILE A 125 -4.35 -6.36 -13.29
C ILE A 125 -5.68 -6.94 -12.77
N PHE A 126 -6.80 -6.46 -13.29
CA PHE A 126 -8.18 -6.82 -12.91
C PHE A 126 -8.67 -8.11 -13.59
N ILE A 127 -7.94 -9.21 -13.34
CA ILE A 127 -8.21 -10.55 -13.87
C ILE A 127 -7.81 -11.60 -12.84
N GLU A 128 -8.55 -12.72 -12.81
CA GLU A 128 -8.27 -13.82 -11.88
C GLU A 128 -6.87 -14.40 -12.08
N LYS A 129 -6.14 -14.49 -10.97
CA LYS A 129 -4.77 -15.01 -10.94
C LYS A 129 -4.59 -15.99 -9.79
N SER A 130 -3.79 -17.02 -10.05
CA SER A 130 -3.15 -17.80 -9.00
C SER A 130 -1.77 -17.23 -8.73
N VAL A 131 -1.44 -17.11 -7.45
CA VAL A 131 -0.13 -16.66 -7.00
C VAL A 131 0.39 -17.64 -5.96
N GLU A 132 1.63 -18.08 -6.14
CA GLU A 132 2.33 -18.85 -5.11
C GLU A 132 2.95 -17.89 -4.09
N ASN A 133 2.76 -18.22 -2.81
CA ASN A 133 3.23 -17.44 -1.67
C ASN A 133 2.73 -15.97 -1.76
N PRO A 134 1.42 -15.74 -1.61
CA PRO A 134 0.87 -14.39 -1.59
C PRO A 134 1.44 -13.61 -0.40
N THR A 135 1.68 -12.31 -0.61
CA THR A 135 2.17 -11.41 0.43
C THR A 135 0.99 -10.69 1.07
N ALA A 136 0.94 -10.71 2.40
CA ALA A 136 -0.02 -9.95 3.18
C ALA A 136 0.73 -9.01 4.13
N THR A 137 0.26 -7.78 4.24
CA THR A 137 0.83 -6.75 5.12
C THR A 137 -0.15 -6.46 6.26
N GLY A 138 0.33 -6.38 7.50
CA GLY A 138 -0.51 -6.16 8.69
C GLY A 138 -0.74 -4.68 9.06
N CYS A 139 -0.92 -3.78 8.09
CA CYS A 139 -1.12 -2.35 8.37
C CYS A 139 -2.57 -1.89 8.23
N ILE A 140 -2.91 -0.79 8.89
CA ILE A 140 -4.20 -0.11 8.75
C ILE A 140 -4.30 0.41 7.32
N TYR A 141 -5.30 -0.06 6.59
CA TYR A 141 -5.51 0.37 5.21
C TYR A 141 -6.23 1.71 5.18
N VAL A 142 -5.63 2.67 4.50
CA VAL A 142 -6.22 3.96 4.14
C VAL A 142 -6.53 3.95 2.65
N TYR A 143 -7.79 3.78 2.29
CA TYR A 143 -8.24 3.79 0.91
C TYR A 143 -8.20 5.24 0.39
N ARG A 144 -7.16 5.56 -0.36
CA ARG A 144 -7.01 6.88 -1.01
C ARG A 144 -7.48 6.89 -2.45
N ASP A 145 -7.50 5.71 -3.05
CA ASP A 145 -7.82 5.52 -4.46
C ASP A 145 -9.07 4.65 -4.57
N ILE A 146 -10.06 5.15 -5.31
CA ILE A 146 -11.30 4.44 -5.60
C ILE A 146 -11.54 4.46 -7.10
N LEU A 147 -11.64 3.27 -7.69
CA LEU A 147 -11.98 3.09 -9.09
C LEU A 147 -13.44 2.68 -9.20
N ILE A 148 -14.20 3.40 -10.02
CA ILE A 148 -15.59 3.08 -10.37
C ILE A 148 -15.61 2.64 -11.83
N PHE A 149 -15.86 1.36 -12.05
CA PHE A 149 -15.95 0.77 -13.37
C PHE A 149 -17.37 0.90 -13.90
N LYS A 150 -17.52 1.33 -15.15
CA LYS A 150 -18.82 1.50 -15.78
C LYS A 150 -18.91 0.87 -17.15
N LYS A 151 -20.12 0.42 -17.48
CA LYS A 151 -20.51 -0.04 -18.80
C LYS A 151 -21.72 0.75 -19.26
N ASN A 152 -21.61 1.48 -20.37
CA ASN A 152 -22.70 2.32 -20.87
C ASN A 152 -23.28 3.24 -19.76
N ASP A 153 -22.41 3.94 -19.04
CA ASP A 153 -22.73 4.82 -17.90
C ASP A 153 -23.30 4.15 -16.63
N VAL A 154 -23.50 2.83 -16.62
CA VAL A 154 -23.95 2.08 -15.45
C VAL A 154 -22.75 1.55 -14.67
N VAL A 155 -22.73 1.74 -13.34
CA VAL A 155 -21.69 1.16 -12.47
C VAL A 155 -21.80 -0.35 -12.46
N VAL A 156 -20.71 -1.02 -12.84
CA VAL A 156 -20.59 -2.48 -12.84
C VAL A 156 -19.65 -3.01 -11.76
N GLY A 157 -18.87 -2.13 -11.13
CA GLY A 157 -17.94 -2.54 -10.10
C GLY A 157 -17.19 -1.38 -9.44
N THR A 158 -16.68 -1.66 -8.26
CA THR A 158 -15.83 -0.70 -7.53
C THR A 158 -14.57 -1.39 -7.02
N ALA A 159 -13.48 -0.63 -6.93
CA ALA A 159 -12.26 -1.07 -6.27
C ALA A 159 -11.69 0.06 -5.43
N LYS A 160 -11.72 -0.09 -4.11
CA LYS A 160 -10.99 0.76 -3.16
C LYS A 160 -9.61 0.18 -2.95
N ILE A 161 -8.58 1.02 -2.99
CA ILE A 161 -7.18 0.58 -2.98
C ILE A 161 -6.39 1.41 -1.97
N CYS A 162 -5.64 0.70 -1.14
CA CYS A 162 -4.59 1.26 -0.29
C CYS A 162 -3.24 0.78 -0.83
N PHE A 163 -2.55 1.63 -1.60
CA PHE A 163 -1.24 1.27 -2.16
C PHE A 163 -0.17 1.09 -1.08
N GLY A 164 -0.23 1.88 0.00
CA GLY A 164 0.73 1.78 1.12
C GLY A 164 0.71 0.41 1.81
N CYS A 165 -0.49 -0.19 1.94
CA CYS A 165 -0.67 -1.50 2.57
C CYS A 165 -0.80 -2.67 1.60
N GLY A 166 -1.00 -2.41 0.31
CA GLY A 166 -1.39 -3.44 -0.64
C GLY A 166 -2.73 -4.09 -0.29
N ALA A 167 -3.67 -3.29 0.22
CA ALA A 167 -5.02 -3.74 0.55
C ALA A 167 -6.03 -3.24 -0.49
N SER A 168 -7.10 -4.00 -0.68
CA SER A 168 -8.19 -3.59 -1.55
C SER A 168 -9.54 -4.08 -1.04
N GLN A 169 -10.60 -3.38 -1.44
CA GLN A 169 -11.97 -3.85 -1.38
C GLN A 169 -12.54 -3.77 -2.79
N ILE A 170 -12.98 -4.90 -3.33
CA ILE A 170 -13.50 -5.01 -4.70
C ILE A 170 -14.94 -5.53 -4.62
N THR A 171 -15.86 -4.87 -5.32
CA THR A 171 -17.29 -5.23 -5.36
C THR A 171 -17.83 -5.21 -6.79
N GLY A 172 -18.93 -5.90 -7.04
CA GLY A 172 -19.58 -5.96 -8.36
C GLY A 172 -19.04 -7.06 -9.28
N THR A 173 -18.25 -7.99 -8.75
CA THR A 173 -17.72 -9.12 -9.52
C THR A 173 -17.97 -10.46 -8.83
N SER A 174 -18.13 -11.50 -9.64
CA SER A 174 -18.09 -12.90 -9.21
C SER A 174 -16.72 -13.54 -9.47
N ALA A 175 -15.72 -12.74 -9.84
CA ALA A 175 -14.35 -13.19 -10.02
C ALA A 175 -13.66 -13.38 -8.65
N ILE A 176 -12.68 -14.29 -8.59
CA ILE A 176 -11.83 -14.49 -7.41
C ILE A 176 -10.82 -13.34 -7.32
N THR A 177 -10.93 -12.54 -6.27
CA THR A 177 -10.13 -11.32 -6.09
C THR A 177 -8.97 -11.46 -5.09
N ASP A 178 -8.83 -12.61 -4.42
CA ASP A 178 -7.91 -12.80 -3.29
C ASP A 178 -6.44 -12.47 -3.61
N ASN A 179 -6.03 -12.71 -4.86
CA ASN A 179 -4.67 -12.44 -5.33
C ASN A 179 -4.52 -11.10 -6.05
N PHE A 180 -5.50 -10.21 -5.97
CA PHE A 180 -5.40 -8.87 -6.56
C PHE A 180 -4.20 -8.10 -6.01
N GLY A 181 -3.50 -7.39 -6.89
CA GLY A 181 -2.38 -6.52 -6.51
C GLY A 181 -1.07 -7.25 -6.18
N GLN A 182 -1.08 -8.58 -6.14
CA GLN A 182 0.10 -9.40 -5.85
C GLN A 182 1.18 -9.33 -6.96
N LYS A 183 2.41 -9.71 -6.59
CA LYS A 183 3.57 -9.79 -7.51
C LYS A 183 3.74 -8.52 -8.38
N GLY A 184 3.67 -7.36 -7.73
CA GLY A 184 3.93 -6.05 -8.34
C GLY A 184 2.72 -5.36 -8.96
N ASP A 185 1.55 -5.99 -9.00
CA ASP A 185 0.35 -5.40 -9.60
C ASP A 185 -0.08 -4.09 -8.93
N TYR A 186 0.07 -3.94 -7.61
CA TYR A 186 -0.17 -2.66 -6.93
C TYR A 186 0.71 -1.54 -7.47
N SER A 187 2.02 -1.78 -7.62
CA SER A 187 2.96 -0.76 -8.13
C SER A 187 2.66 -0.39 -9.58
N ILE A 188 2.33 -1.38 -10.42
CA ILE A 188 1.92 -1.14 -11.80
C ILE A 188 0.64 -0.30 -11.83
N LEU A 189 -0.37 -0.67 -11.04
CA LEU A 189 -1.64 0.06 -10.98
C LEU A 189 -1.43 1.51 -10.52
N GLU A 190 -0.65 1.72 -9.47
CA GLU A 190 -0.31 3.06 -8.95
C GLU A 190 0.33 3.94 -10.04
N SER A 191 1.26 3.38 -10.82
CA SER A 191 1.90 4.08 -11.95
C SER A 191 0.91 4.42 -13.08
N LEU A 192 -0.09 3.55 -13.30
CA LEU A 192 -1.14 3.77 -14.28
C LEU A 192 -2.10 4.86 -13.83
N LEU A 193 -2.41 5.00 -12.53
CA LEU A 193 -3.38 6.00 -12.08
C LEU A 193 -2.86 7.44 -12.21
N LYS A 194 -1.53 7.66 -12.21
CA LYS A 194 -0.91 9.00 -12.33
C LYS A 194 -1.56 10.02 -11.39
N ARG A 195 -1.42 9.80 -10.08
CA ARG A 195 -1.81 10.75 -9.03
C ARG A 195 -1.31 12.14 -9.41
N LYS A 196 -2.22 13.09 -9.62
CA LYS A 196 -1.92 14.50 -9.89
C LYS A 196 -2.28 15.32 -8.68
#